data_AF-A0A377W1P2-F1
#
_entry.id   AF-A0A377W1P2-F1
#
_cell.length_a   1.000
_cell.length_b   1.000
_cell.length_c   1.000
_cell.angle_alpha   90.00
_cell.angle_beta   90.00
_cell.angle_gamma   90.00
#
_symmetry.space_group_name_H-M   'P 1'
#
loop_
_entity.id
_entity.type
_entity.pdbx_description
1 polymer ?
#
loop_
_entity_poly.entity_id
_entity_poly.type
_entity_poly.pdbx_seq_one_letter_code
_entity_poly.pdbx_strand_id
1 'polypeptide(L)'
;MLATGGDSALGGDDFDHLLADYLREQAGFSDRSDNRLQRELLDAAIAAKIALSDAEAAHVEVGGWQGDITRSQFNDLIAPLVKRTPDGLPSGAKRRWR
;
A
#
# COMPACT_ATOMS: atom_id res chain seq x y z
N MET A 1 -1.08 28.83 7.81
CA MET A 1 -1.06 27.83 8.91
C MET A 1 -2.40 27.13 8.90
N LEU A 2 -2.54 25.82 8.79
CA LEU A 2 -1.58 24.72 8.89
C LEU A 2 -1.55 23.95 7.57
N ALA A 3 -0.36 23.73 7.04
CA ALA A 3 -0.13 22.58 6.20
C ALA A 3 -0.40 21.36 7.09
N THR A 4 -1.46 20.60 6.81
CA THR A 4 -1.60 19.20 7.22
C THR A 4 -0.60 18.36 6.40
N GLY A 5 0.68 18.71 6.56
CA GLY A 5 1.85 17.94 6.14
C GLY A 5 2.47 17.36 7.40
N GLY A 6 1.72 16.48 8.05
CA GLY A 6 2.24 15.62 9.11
C GLY A 6 2.04 14.20 8.64
N ASP A 7 3.15 13.49 8.41
CA ASP A 7 3.21 12.04 8.29
C ASP A 7 2.87 11.33 6.96
N SER A 8 3.08 11.97 5.80
CA SER A 8 3.26 11.21 4.53
C SER A 8 4.67 10.61 4.38
N ALA A 9 5.44 10.48 5.46
CA ALA A 9 6.78 9.88 5.43
C ALA A 9 6.74 8.34 5.29
N LEU A 10 5.56 7.75 5.49
CA LEU A 10 5.14 6.46 4.94
C LEU A 10 4.04 6.75 3.92
N GLY A 11 4.43 7.33 2.80
CA GLY A 11 3.50 7.96 1.89
C GLY A 11 2.47 6.95 1.40
N GLY A 12 1.19 7.33 1.35
CA GLY A 12 0.17 6.51 0.71
C GLY A 12 0.59 6.03 -0.69
N ASP A 13 1.45 6.80 -1.35
CA ASP A 13 2.16 6.51 -2.60
C ASP A 13 2.93 5.18 -2.57
N ASP A 14 3.69 4.86 -1.51
CA ASP A 14 4.41 3.59 -1.39
C ASP A 14 3.45 2.39 -1.33
N PHE A 15 2.30 2.54 -0.67
CA PHE A 15 1.28 1.49 -0.60
C PHE A 15 0.54 1.33 -1.93
N ASP A 16 0.24 2.43 -2.61
CA ASP A 16 -0.39 2.41 -3.94
C ASP A 16 0.51 1.72 -4.96
N HIS A 17 1.81 2.03 -4.94
CA HIS A 17 2.79 1.36 -5.80
C HIS A 17 2.96 -0.12 -5.50
N LEU A 18 3.00 -0.53 -4.22
CA LEU A 18 3.04 -1.95 -3.86
C LEU A 18 1.81 -2.70 -4.35
N LEU A 19 0.63 -2.13 -4.14
CA LEU A 19 -0.63 -2.74 -4.55
C LEU A 19 -0.73 -2.82 -6.07
N ALA A 20 -0.31 -1.78 -6.80
CA ALA A 20 -0.24 -1.80 -8.26
C ALA A 20 0.74 -2.87 -8.78
N ASP A 21 1.90 -3.04 -8.14
CA ASP A 21 2.87 -4.08 -8.49
C ASP A 21 2.28 -5.48 -8.26
N TYR A 22 1.61 -5.70 -7.12
CA TYR A 22 0.91 -6.95 -6.81
C TYR A 22 -0.20 -7.26 -7.82
N LEU A 23 -1.05 -6.30 -8.16
CA LEU A 23 -2.12 -6.47 -9.16
C LEU A 23 -1.53 -6.79 -10.54
N ARG A 24 -0.42 -6.15 -10.91
CA ARG A 24 0.30 -6.43 -12.16
C ARG A 24 0.78 -7.88 -12.20
N GLU A 25 1.37 -8.37 -11.12
CA GLU A 25 1.83 -9.76 -11.00
C GLU A 25 0.67 -10.75 -11.09
N GLN A 26 -0.45 -10.47 -10.39
CA GLN A 26 -1.66 -11.30 -10.42
C GLN A 26 -2.31 -11.35 -11.80
N ALA A 27 -2.27 -10.25 -12.55
CA ALA A 27 -2.76 -10.17 -13.92
C ALA A 27 -1.79 -10.76 -14.96
N GLY A 28 -0.57 -11.13 -14.56
CA GLY A 28 0.45 -11.66 -15.48
C GLY A 28 1.04 -10.60 -16.43
N PHE A 29 0.84 -9.31 -16.14
CA PHE A 29 1.37 -8.23 -16.96
C PHE A 29 2.89 -8.13 -16.75
N SER A 30 3.64 -8.64 -17.72
CA SER A 30 5.11 -8.68 -17.66
C SER A 30 5.75 -7.37 -18.15
N ASP A 31 5.02 -6.57 -18.93
CA ASP A 31 5.55 -5.34 -19.49
C ASP A 31 5.41 -4.16 -18.51
N ARG A 32 6.54 -3.72 -17.97
CA ARG A 32 6.65 -2.52 -17.13
C ARG A 32 6.94 -1.25 -17.95
N SER A 33 6.97 -1.33 -19.28
CA SER A 33 7.26 -0.18 -20.17
C SER A 33 5.99 0.50 -20.65
N ASP A 34 4.84 -0.18 -20.58
CA ASP A 34 3.55 0.40 -20.93
C ASP A 34 3.12 1.41 -19.84
N ASN A 35 3.33 2.69 -20.14
CA ASN A 35 2.98 3.79 -19.25
C ASN A 35 1.47 3.91 -19.04
N ARG A 36 0.65 3.52 -20.04
CA ARG A 36 -0.79 3.55 -19.92
C ARG A 36 -1.26 2.46 -18.96
N LEU A 37 -0.78 1.23 -19.15
CA LEU A 37 -1.11 0.13 -18.25
C LEU A 37 -0.66 0.39 -16.81
N GLN A 38 0.52 0.98 -16.61
CA GLN A 38 0.97 1.41 -15.28
C GLN A 38 0.06 2.43 -14.63
N ARG A 39 -0.43 3.41 -15.40
CA ARG A 39 -1.40 4.39 -14.92
C ARG A 39 -2.70 3.71 -14.50
N GLU A 40 -3.23 2.82 -15.34
CA GLU A 40 -4.46 2.08 -15.06
C GLU A 40 -4.30 1.18 -13.80
N LEU A 41 -3.14 0.54 -13.62
CA LEU A 41 -2.82 -0.24 -12.43
C LEU A 41 -2.76 0.61 -11.15
N LEU A 42 -2.17 1.80 -11.23
CA LEU A 42 -2.12 2.73 -10.09
C LEU A 42 -3.51 3.25 -9.73
N ASP A 43 -4.30 3.67 -10.72
CA ASP A 43 -5.66 4.14 -10.49
C ASP A 43 -6.53 3.04 -9.86
N ALA A 44 -6.38 1.79 -10.35
CA ALA A 44 -7.04 0.61 -9.79
C ALA A 44 -6.58 0.29 -8.35
N ALA A 45 -5.28 0.40 -8.07
CA ALA A 45 -4.73 0.21 -6.73
C ALA A 45 -5.26 1.25 -5.73
N ILE A 46 -5.30 2.52 -6.12
CA ILE A 46 -5.84 3.60 -5.28
C ILE A 46 -7.33 3.34 -4.97
N ALA A 47 -8.11 3.00 -5.99
CA ALA A 47 -9.54 2.70 -5.82
C ALA A 47 -9.76 1.48 -4.90
N ALA A 48 -8.98 0.41 -5.09
CA ALA A 48 -9.02 -0.77 -4.25
C ALA A 48 -8.65 -0.45 -2.79
N LYS A 49 -7.57 0.31 -2.55
CA LYS A 49 -7.15 0.73 -1.21
C LYS A 49 -8.25 1.52 -0.49
N ILE A 50 -8.90 2.45 -1.20
CA ILE A 50 -10.03 3.22 -0.68
C ILE A 50 -11.22 2.30 -0.38
N ALA A 51 -11.56 1.35 -1.25
CA ALA A 51 -12.64 0.41 -0.96
C ALA A 51 -12.33 -0.46 0.28
N LEU A 52 -11.07 -0.90 0.44
CA LEU A 52 -10.61 -1.72 1.55
C LEU A 52 -10.54 -0.98 2.91
N SER A 53 -10.70 0.35 2.94
CA SER A 53 -10.85 1.06 4.22
C SER A 53 -12.18 0.75 4.89
N ASP A 54 -13.22 0.51 4.10
CA ASP A 54 -14.61 0.34 4.55
C ASP A 54 -15.14 -1.09 4.28
N ALA A 55 -14.47 -1.87 3.44
CA ALA A 55 -14.85 -3.24 3.09
C ALA A 55 -13.75 -4.28 3.36
N GLU A 56 -14.16 -5.54 3.49
CA GLU A 56 -13.24 -6.69 3.66
C GLU A 56 -12.58 -7.11 2.35
N ALA A 57 -13.16 -6.76 1.20
CA ALA A 57 -12.66 -7.08 -0.13
C ALA A 57 -13.03 -5.98 -1.14
N ALA A 58 -12.22 -5.84 -2.18
CA ALA A 58 -12.40 -4.93 -3.29
C ALA A 58 -12.24 -5.66 -4.62
N HIS A 59 -13.20 -5.46 -5.52
CA HIS A 59 -13.12 -5.92 -6.90
C HIS A 59 -12.26 -4.97 -7.72
N VAL A 60 -11.37 -5.51 -8.55
CA VAL A 60 -10.43 -4.76 -9.36
C VAL A 60 -10.52 -5.20 -10.81
N GLU A 61 -10.59 -4.21 -11.71
CA GLU A 61 -10.61 -4.42 -13.15
C GLU A 61 -9.55 -3.52 -13.81
N VAL A 62 -8.61 -4.11 -14.55
CA VAL A 62 -7.50 -3.39 -15.20
C VAL A 62 -6.95 -4.14 -16.40
N GLY A 63 -6.76 -3.47 -17.54
CA GLY A 63 -6.16 -4.08 -18.73
C GLY A 63 -6.87 -5.34 -19.25
N GLY A 64 -8.16 -5.49 -18.96
CA GLY A 64 -8.95 -6.69 -19.29
C GLY A 64 -8.83 -7.85 -18.29
N TRP A 65 -8.01 -7.71 -17.24
CA TRP A 65 -7.99 -8.60 -16.09
C TRP A 65 -9.03 -8.16 -15.05
N GLN A 66 -9.63 -9.14 -14.36
CA GLN A 66 -10.55 -8.94 -13.26
C GLN A 66 -10.17 -9.85 -12.09
N GLY A 67 -10.22 -9.34 -10.88
CA GLY A 67 -9.97 -10.12 -9.68
C GLY A 67 -10.27 -9.37 -8.41
N ASP A 68 -10.27 -10.10 -7.29
CA ASP A 68 -10.56 -9.54 -5.98
C ASP A 68 -9.32 -9.50 -5.12
N ILE A 69 -9.17 -8.42 -4.36
CA ILE A 69 -8.19 -8.32 -3.29
C ILE A 69 -8.91 -8.15 -1.95
N THR A 70 -8.43 -8.86 -0.94
CA THR A 70 -8.95 -8.75 0.43
C THR A 70 -8.14 -7.76 1.26
N ARG A 71 -8.77 -7.20 2.29
CA ARG A 71 -8.12 -6.34 3.27
C ARG A 71 -6.95 -7.04 3.96
N SER A 72 -7.09 -8.34 4.24
CA SER A 72 -6.00 -9.14 4.82
C SER A 72 -4.79 -9.21 3.90
N GLN A 73 -4.99 -9.50 2.60
CA GLN A 73 -3.90 -9.55 1.62
C GLN A 73 -3.20 -8.20 1.49
N PHE A 74 -3.96 -7.11 1.45
CA PHE A 74 -3.39 -5.76 1.43
C PHE A 74 -2.58 -5.47 2.70
N ASN A 75 -3.10 -5.82 3.89
CA ASN A 75 -2.38 -5.65 5.14
C ASN A 75 -1.06 -6.45 5.18
N ASP A 76 -1.07 -7.69 4.70
CA ASP A 76 0.13 -8.52 4.60
C ASP A 76 1.16 -7.93 3.64
N LEU A 77 0.68 -7.35 2.53
CA LEU A 77 1.53 -6.68 1.53
C LEU A 77 2.25 -5.45 2.11
N ILE A 78 1.56 -4.64 2.92
CA ILE A 78 2.13 -3.41 3.52
C ILE A 78 2.82 -3.64 4.86
N ALA A 79 2.64 -4.80 5.50
CA ALA A 79 3.23 -5.13 6.80
C ALA A 79 4.76 -4.90 6.89
N PRO A 80 5.57 -5.18 5.85
CA PRO A 80 7.00 -4.89 5.87
C PRO A 80 7.32 -3.39 5.92
N LEU A 81 6.50 -2.53 5.31
CA LEU A 81 6.68 -1.08 5.31
C LEU A 81 6.22 -0.46 6.63
N VAL A 82 5.09 -0.91 7.17
CA VAL A 82 4.57 -0.43 8.47
C VAL A 82 5.54 -0.76 9.62
N LYS A 83 6.21 -1.93 9.56
CA LYS A 83 7.25 -2.31 10.55
C LYS A 83 8.53 -1.49 10.45
N ARG A 84 8.79 -0.84 9.31
CA ARG A 84 9.99 -0.01 9.09
C ARG A 84 9.82 1.42 9.59
N THR A 85 8.64 1.78 10.08
CA THR A 85 8.40 3.05 10.76
C THR A 85 8.52 2.85 12.26
N PRO A 86 9.69 3.10 12.85
CA PRO A 86 9.76 3.32 14.27
C PRO A 86 9.04 4.64 14.56
N ASP A 87 7.77 4.56 14.97
CA ASP A 87 7.26 5.52 15.93
C ASP A 87 8.22 5.47 17.12
N GLY A 88 8.84 6.62 17.41
CA GLY A 88 9.98 6.70 18.31
C GLY A 88 9.64 6.22 19.72
N LEU A 89 10.08 5.01 20.08
CA LEU A 89 10.31 4.64 21.47
C LEU A 89 11.49 3.66 21.58
N PRO A 90 12.63 4.06 22.18
CA PRO A 90 13.57 3.08 22.69
C PRO A 90 12.90 2.30 23.83
N SER A 91 12.52 1.05 23.55
CA SER A 91 12.27 0.07 24.59
C SER A 91 13.56 -0.13 25.39
N GLY A 92 13.56 0.29 26.65
CA GLY A 92 14.63 -0.07 27.60
C GLY A 92 15.27 1.08 28.35
N ALA A 93 14.47 1.90 29.04
CA ALA A 93 14.97 2.56 30.25
C ALA A 93 15.41 1.48 31.27
N LYS A 94 16.72 1.24 31.38
CA LYS A 94 17.33 0.74 32.62
C LYS A 94 18.33 1.75 33.13
N ARG A 95 17.82 2.91 33.58
CA ARG A 95 18.49 3.65 34.66
C ARG A 95 18.22 2.91 35.96
N ARG A 96 19.21 2.14 36.43
CA ARG A 96 19.24 1.63 37.80
C ARG A 96 20.27 2.48 38.55
N TRP A 97 19.76 3.32 39.43
CA TRP A 97 20.50 4.11 40.41
C TRP A 97 21.53 3.25 41.17
N ARG A 98 22.75 3.77 41.28
CA ARG A 98 23.66 3.54 42.40
C ARG A 98 24.21 4.89 42.84
#